data_AF-A0A1F6SVP0-F1
#
_entry.id   AF-A0A1F6SVP0-F1
#
_cell.length_a   1.000
_cell.length_b   1.000
_cell.length_c   1.000
_cell.angle_alpha   90.00
_cell.angle_beta   90.00
_cell.angle_gamma   90.00
#
_symmetry.space_group_name_H-M   'P 1'
#
loop_
_entity.id
_entity.type
_entity.pdbx_description
1 polymer ?
#
loop_
_entity_poly.entity_id
_entity_poly.type
_entity_poly.pdbx_seq_one_letter_code
_entity_poly.pdbx_strand_id
1 'polypeptide(L)'
;MWGPWATLGFGALIGVAFIILQSLTILVFLALTGDLSLAELADPEGAGLLASNGLLLVVATLVTAPVIVALIVLFAWARRGLPVLDYLGWRALSRADWMRWLALTLLFVVIMDGVTWLSGRSLIPDFLRETYTTAGVTPLFWLAVAVAAPLSEELFFRGFIFRGLSESRLGPWGAIVFAALVWR
;
A
#
# COMPACT_ATOMS: atom_id res chain seq x y z
N MET A 1 2.76 11.70 -20.90
CA MET A 1 2.31 10.48 -20.19
C MET A 1 1.00 9.95 -20.80
N TRP A 2 0.29 9.02 -20.14
CA TRP A 2 -1.15 8.81 -20.43
C TRP A 2 -1.93 10.08 -20.08
N GLY A 3 -3.05 10.33 -20.76
CA GLY A 3 -3.95 11.42 -20.41
C GLY A 3 -4.72 11.11 -19.10
N PRO A 4 -5.26 12.14 -18.42
CA PRO A 4 -5.87 11.99 -17.09
C PRO A 4 -6.96 10.92 -17.02
N TRP A 5 -7.86 10.88 -18.00
CA TRP A 5 -8.95 9.90 -18.03
C TRP A 5 -8.46 8.46 -18.27
N ALA A 6 -7.42 8.28 -19.10
CA ALA A 6 -6.82 6.98 -19.29
C ALA A 6 -6.10 6.51 -18.02
N THR A 7 -5.38 7.42 -17.34
CA THR A 7 -4.75 7.11 -16.04
C THR A 7 -5.77 6.73 -14.98
N LEU A 8 -6.89 7.46 -14.88
CA LEU A 8 -7.97 7.11 -13.96
C LEU A 8 -8.62 5.77 -14.32
N GLY A 9 -8.85 5.50 -15.60
CA GLY A 9 -9.40 4.22 -16.06
C GLY A 9 -8.50 3.04 -15.73
N PHE A 10 -7.20 3.13 -16.05
CA PHE A 10 -6.22 2.10 -15.66
C PHE A 10 -6.05 2.00 -14.15
N GLY A 11 -6.07 3.13 -13.44
CA GLY A 11 -6.03 3.17 -11.98
C GLY A 11 -7.22 2.43 -11.35
N ALA A 12 -8.43 2.65 -11.87
CA ALA A 12 -9.62 1.93 -11.45
C ALA A 12 -9.52 0.42 -11.75
N LEU A 13 -8.99 0.02 -12.91
CA LEU A 13 -8.75 -1.39 -13.23
C LEU A 13 -7.76 -2.04 -12.26
N ILE A 14 -6.67 -1.35 -11.90
CA ILE A 14 -5.72 -1.82 -10.88
C ILE A 14 -6.41 -1.94 -9.52
N GLY A 15 -7.23 -0.95 -9.14
CA GLY A 15 -7.99 -0.99 -7.89
C GLY A 15 -8.99 -2.15 -7.83
N VAL A 16 -9.69 -2.44 -8.92
CA VAL A 16 -10.56 -3.62 -9.03
C VAL A 16 -9.75 -4.91 -8.92
N ALA A 17 -8.59 -5.00 -9.59
CA ALA A 17 -7.72 -6.17 -9.47
C ALA A 17 -7.22 -6.35 -8.03
N PHE A 18 -6.87 -5.27 -7.32
CA PHE A 18 -6.51 -5.28 -5.91
C PHE A 18 -7.63 -5.85 -5.04
N ILE A 19 -8.86 -5.34 -5.20
CA ILE A 19 -10.03 -5.80 -4.44
C ILE A 19 -10.29 -7.29 -4.70
N ILE A 20 -10.22 -7.73 -5.96
CA ILE A 20 -10.39 -9.14 -6.33
C ILE A 20 -9.32 -10.01 -5.69
N LEU A 21 -8.04 -9.64 -5.80
CA LEU A 21 -6.93 -10.42 -5.23
C LEU A 21 -6.99 -10.50 -3.71
N GLN A 22 -7.33 -9.38 -3.04
CA GLN A 22 -7.52 -9.36 -1.59
C GLN A 22 -8.66 -10.29 -1.18
N SER A 23 -9.81 -10.17 -1.83
CA SER A 23 -10.99 -11.02 -1.55
C SER A 23 -10.69 -12.49 -1.79
N LEU A 24 -10.04 -12.84 -2.91
CA LEU A 24 -9.65 -14.21 -3.21
C LEU A 24 -8.63 -14.75 -2.20
N THR A 25 -7.66 -13.94 -1.79
CA THR A 25 -6.65 -14.36 -0.80
C THR A 25 -7.30 -14.64 0.55
N ILE A 26 -8.22 -13.79 0.99
CA ILE A 26 -9.01 -14.03 2.21
C ILE A 26 -9.80 -15.34 2.09
N LEU A 27 -10.54 -15.53 1.00
CA LEU A 27 -11.34 -16.75 0.79
C LEU A 27 -10.49 -18.02 0.78
N VAL A 28 -9.35 -18.00 0.09
CA VAL A 28 -8.41 -19.13 0.04
C VAL A 28 -7.79 -19.37 1.41
N PHE A 29 -7.40 -18.31 2.13
CA PHE A 29 -6.84 -18.42 3.47
C PHE A 29 -7.84 -19.09 4.43
N LEU A 30 -9.09 -18.62 4.46
CA LEU A 30 -10.16 -19.21 5.26
C LEU A 30 -10.41 -20.69 4.90
N ALA A 31 -10.42 -21.01 3.61
CA ALA A 31 -10.62 -22.39 3.16
C ALA A 31 -9.47 -23.33 3.57
N LEU A 32 -8.25 -22.81 3.72
CA LEU A 32 -7.07 -23.58 4.07
C LEU A 32 -6.85 -23.72 5.58
N THR A 33 -7.14 -22.68 6.37
CA THR A 33 -6.92 -22.74 7.82
C THR A 33 -8.15 -23.23 8.59
N GLY A 34 -9.35 -23.06 8.04
CA GLY A 34 -10.60 -23.42 8.72
C GLY A 34 -10.89 -22.55 9.94
N ASP A 35 -10.17 -21.45 10.12
CA ASP A 35 -10.22 -20.61 11.33
C ASP A 35 -11.52 -19.79 11.43
N LEU A 36 -12.17 -19.47 10.31
CA LEU A 36 -13.37 -18.61 10.29
C LEU A 36 -14.39 -19.02 9.21
N SER A 37 -15.66 -18.95 9.55
CA SER A 37 -16.78 -19.17 8.63
C SER A 37 -17.14 -17.90 7.85
N LEU A 38 -17.77 -18.04 6.68
CA LEU A 38 -18.28 -16.90 5.90
C LEU A 38 -19.30 -16.04 6.69
N ALA A 39 -19.91 -16.59 7.73
CA ALA A 39 -20.86 -15.86 8.59
C ALA A 39 -20.13 -14.87 9.51
N GLU A 40 -18.91 -15.17 9.95
CA GLU A 40 -18.11 -14.29 10.81
C GLU A 40 -17.46 -13.14 10.03
N LEU A 41 -17.32 -13.26 8.70
CA LEU A 41 -16.97 -12.12 7.83
C LEU A 41 -18.06 -11.04 7.77
N ALA A 42 -19.32 -11.43 7.96
CA ALA A 42 -20.44 -10.50 7.99
C ALA A 42 -20.58 -9.79 9.35
N ASP A 43 -19.90 -10.32 10.38
CA ASP A 43 -19.86 -9.75 11.72
C ASP A 43 -18.66 -8.79 11.86
N PRO A 44 -18.87 -7.56 12.35
CA PRO A 44 -17.77 -6.58 12.51
C PRO A 44 -16.64 -7.07 13.42
N GLU A 45 -16.94 -7.90 14.43
CA GLU A 45 -15.94 -8.44 15.35
C GLU A 45 -15.07 -9.49 14.66
N GLY A 46 -15.68 -10.44 13.95
CA GLY A 46 -14.97 -11.43 13.13
C GLY A 46 -14.12 -10.81 12.01
N ALA A 47 -14.62 -9.76 11.35
CA ALA A 47 -13.87 -8.98 10.37
C ALA A 47 -12.66 -8.26 11.00
N GLY A 48 -12.80 -7.77 12.24
CA GLY A 48 -11.71 -7.15 13.01
C GLY A 48 -10.58 -8.13 13.33
N LEU A 49 -10.92 -9.35 13.75
CA LEU A 49 -9.96 -10.42 14.04
C LEU A 49 -9.18 -10.86 12.80
N LEU A 50 -9.85 -10.94 11.64
CA LEU A 50 -9.16 -11.22 10.38
C LEU A 50 -8.24 -10.08 9.97
N ALA A 51 -8.65 -8.83 10.19
CA ALA A 51 -7.82 -7.67 9.89
C ALA A 51 -6.55 -7.63 10.76
N SER A 52 -6.61 -8.10 12.02
CA SER A 52 -5.46 -8.20 12.92
C SER A 52 -4.65 -9.48 12.76
N ASN A 53 -5.06 -10.40 11.87
CA ASN A 53 -4.29 -11.61 11.58
C ASN A 53 -3.05 -11.28 10.73
N GLY A 54 -1.88 -11.37 11.35
CA GLY A 54 -0.60 -11.07 10.73
C GLY A 54 -0.24 -11.97 9.57
N LEU A 55 -0.55 -13.27 9.65
CA LEU A 55 -0.24 -14.21 8.57
C LEU A 55 -1.08 -13.90 7.34
N LEU A 56 -2.37 -13.63 7.53
CA LEU A 56 -3.25 -13.19 6.46
C LEU A 56 -2.74 -11.90 5.83
N LEU A 57 -2.38 -10.89 6.63
CA LEU A 57 -1.81 -9.63 6.14
C LEU A 57 -0.55 -9.86 5.28
N VAL A 58 0.35 -10.75 5.71
CA VAL A 58 1.57 -11.08 4.96
C VAL A 58 1.25 -11.76 3.63
N VAL A 59 0.42 -12.80 3.64
CA VAL A 59 0.04 -13.54 2.43
C VAL A 59 -0.70 -12.63 1.45
N ALA A 60 -1.69 -11.89 1.94
CA ALA A 60 -2.44 -10.88 1.18
C ALA A 60 -1.52 -9.88 0.48
N THR A 61 -0.56 -9.32 1.22
CA THR A 61 0.37 -8.33 0.69
C THR A 61 1.32 -8.94 -0.33
N LEU A 62 1.93 -10.10 -0.03
CA LEU A 62 2.92 -10.73 -0.91
C LEU A 62 2.30 -11.34 -2.17
N VAL A 63 1.03 -11.73 -2.14
CA VAL A 63 0.28 -12.16 -3.35
C VAL A 63 -0.13 -10.95 -4.19
N THR A 64 -0.66 -9.91 -3.54
CA THR A 64 -1.25 -8.77 -4.24
C THR A 64 -0.19 -7.84 -4.83
N ALA A 65 0.83 -7.47 -4.05
CA ALA A 65 1.81 -6.46 -4.44
C ALA A 65 2.51 -6.78 -5.78
N PRO A 66 3.02 -8.00 -6.05
CA PRO A 66 3.64 -8.31 -7.34
C PRO A 66 2.69 -8.18 -8.52
N VAL A 67 1.42 -8.57 -8.36
CA VAL A 67 0.42 -8.48 -9.44
C VAL A 67 0.09 -7.01 -9.74
N ILE A 68 -0.10 -6.20 -8.70
CA ILE A 68 -0.35 -4.77 -8.85
C ILE A 68 0.84 -4.06 -9.52
N VAL A 69 2.06 -4.36 -9.07
CA VAL A 69 3.28 -3.84 -9.70
C VAL A 69 3.39 -4.29 -11.15
N ALA A 70 3.08 -5.55 -11.46
CA ALA A 70 3.09 -6.05 -12.84
C ALA A 70 2.06 -5.34 -13.73
N LEU A 71 0.85 -5.06 -13.23
CA LEU A 71 -0.17 -4.29 -13.97
C LEU A 71 0.26 -2.84 -14.20
N ILE A 72 0.85 -2.18 -13.20
CA ILE A 72 1.38 -0.83 -13.33
C ILE A 72 2.49 -0.79 -14.40
N VAL A 73 3.43 -1.74 -14.33
CA VAL A 73 4.51 -1.88 -15.31
C VAL A 73 3.96 -2.17 -16.70
N LEU A 74 2.95 -3.04 -16.82
CA LEU A 74 2.28 -3.36 -18.08
C LEU A 74 1.64 -2.11 -18.70
N PHE A 75 0.88 -1.33 -17.94
CA PHE A 75 0.22 -0.14 -18.44
C PHE A 75 1.21 0.99 -18.75
N ALA A 76 2.29 1.12 -17.98
CA ALA A 76 3.38 2.02 -18.30
C ALA A 76 4.11 1.60 -19.58
N TRP A 77 4.38 0.30 -19.75
CA TRP A 77 5.05 -0.26 -20.93
C TRP A 77 4.19 -0.17 -22.19
N ALA A 78 2.88 -0.36 -22.07
CA ALA A 78 1.92 -0.19 -23.17
C ALA A 78 1.95 1.24 -23.74
N ARG A 79 2.43 2.23 -22.96
CA ARG A 79 2.70 3.58 -23.47
C ARG A 79 3.99 3.57 -24.28
N ARG A 80 3.87 3.29 -25.58
CA ARG A 80 5.00 3.33 -26.53
C ARG A 80 5.72 4.68 -26.50
N GLY A 81 7.06 4.64 -26.54
CA GLY A 81 7.92 5.82 -26.70
C GLY A 81 8.55 6.37 -25.41
N LEU A 82 8.29 5.78 -24.24
CA LEU A 82 8.94 6.15 -22.97
C LEU A 82 9.41 4.88 -22.23
N PRO A 83 10.63 4.85 -21.68
CA PRO A 83 11.04 3.78 -20.78
C PRO A 83 10.11 3.71 -19.56
N VAL A 84 9.77 2.50 -19.09
CA VAL A 84 8.87 2.31 -17.94
C VAL A 84 9.37 3.04 -16.69
N LEU A 85 10.68 2.97 -16.45
CA LEU A 85 11.30 3.66 -15.31
C LEU A 85 11.18 5.17 -15.41
N ASP A 86 11.26 5.74 -16.62
CA ASP A 86 11.08 7.18 -16.85
C ASP A 86 9.61 7.58 -16.80
N TYR A 87 8.72 6.69 -17.25
CA TYR A 87 7.26 6.85 -17.15
C TYR A 87 6.85 6.99 -15.68
N LEU A 88 7.25 6.02 -14.84
CA LEU A 88 7.06 6.05 -13.39
C LEU A 88 7.97 7.10 -12.73
N GLY A 89 8.97 7.54 -13.48
CA GLY A 89 10.14 8.36 -13.15
C GLY A 89 10.63 8.14 -11.75
N TRP A 90 11.00 6.88 -11.62
CA TRP A 90 12.05 6.41 -10.76
C TRP A 90 13.29 7.31 -10.92
N ARG A 91 13.48 8.22 -9.97
CA ARG A 91 14.68 9.04 -9.87
C ARG A 91 15.48 8.58 -8.66
N ALA A 92 16.73 8.22 -8.89
CA ALA A 92 17.63 7.91 -7.79
C ALA A 92 17.79 9.17 -6.93
N LEU A 93 17.42 9.07 -5.65
CA LEU A 93 17.68 10.12 -4.67
C LEU A 93 19.15 10.12 -4.29
N SER A 94 19.71 11.30 -4.03
CA SER A 94 21.07 11.38 -3.48
C SER A 94 21.08 10.72 -2.09
N ARG A 95 22.19 10.06 -1.73
CA ARG A 95 22.34 9.44 -0.40
C ARG A 95 22.13 10.47 0.73
N ALA A 96 22.54 11.71 0.51
CA ALA A 96 22.36 12.80 1.46
C ALA A 96 20.88 13.14 1.67
N ASP A 97 20.10 13.26 0.58
CA ASP A 97 18.67 13.56 0.69
C ASP A 97 17.91 12.39 1.30
N TRP A 98 18.25 11.16 0.91
CA TRP A 98 17.67 9.96 1.52
C TRP A 98 17.91 9.92 3.04
N MET A 99 19.14 10.18 3.50
CA MET A 99 19.47 10.19 4.92
C MET A 99 18.78 11.33 5.68
N ARG A 100 18.67 12.52 5.08
CA ARG A 100 17.95 13.66 5.65
C ARG A 100 16.48 13.33 5.85
N TRP A 101 15.81 12.80 4.83
CA TRP A 101 14.40 12.42 4.93
C TRP A 101 14.17 11.29 5.92
N LEU A 102 15.06 10.29 5.97
CA LEU A 102 15.01 9.24 6.97
C LEU A 102 15.11 9.82 8.40
N ALA A 103 16.06 10.71 8.64
CA ALA A 103 16.25 11.35 9.94
C ALA A 103 15.04 12.20 10.34
N LEU A 104 14.45 12.95 9.40
CA LEU A 104 13.23 13.73 9.64
C LEU A 104 12.03 12.83 9.96
N THR A 105 11.84 11.73 9.23
CA THR A 105 10.79 10.75 9.51
C THR A 105 10.98 10.11 10.90
N LEU A 106 12.21 9.74 11.25
CA LEU A 106 12.50 9.16 12.56
C LEU A 106 12.26 10.17 13.69
N LEU A 107 12.67 11.43 13.51
CA LEU A 107 12.37 12.50 14.45
C LEU A 107 10.86 12.70 14.61
N PHE A 108 10.11 12.69 13.50
CA PHE A 108 8.65 12.81 13.53
C PHE A 108 8.01 11.66 14.30
N VAL A 109 8.43 10.41 14.06
CA VAL A 109 7.96 9.23 14.81
C VAL A 109 8.22 9.40 16.31
N VAL A 110 9.45 9.77 16.71
CA VAL A 110 9.79 9.98 18.13
C VAL A 110 8.92 11.07 18.77
N ILE A 111 8.64 12.16 18.07
CA ILE A 111 7.76 13.23 18.55
C ILE A 111 6.33 12.69 18.74
N MET A 112 5.80 11.97 17.74
CA MET A 112 4.43 11.43 17.80
C MET A 112 4.27 10.37 18.89
N ASP A 113 5.28 9.53 19.10
CA ASP A 113 5.33 8.56 20.20
C ASP A 113 5.37 9.27 21.55
N GLY A 114 6.15 10.35 21.67
CA GLY A 114 6.17 11.20 22.86
C GLY A 114 4.81 11.80 23.17
N VAL A 115 4.10 12.33 22.16
CA VAL A 115 2.72 12.84 22.32
C VAL A 115 1.76 11.73 22.76
N THR A 116 1.88 10.54 22.18
CA THR A 116 1.04 9.38 22.52
C THR A 116 1.26 8.95 23.97
N TRP A 117 2.53 8.87 24.38
CA TRP A 117 2.92 8.54 25.76
C TRP A 117 2.43 9.58 26.77
N LEU A 118 2.61 10.88 26.47
CA LEU A 118 2.11 11.97 27.32
C LEU A 118 0.58 11.98 27.45
N SER A 119 -0.12 11.45 26.44
CA SER A 119 -1.59 11.30 26.45
C SER A 119 -2.06 10.09 27.26
N GLY A 120 -1.15 9.32 27.86
CA GLY A 120 -1.47 8.09 28.60
C GLY A 120 -1.95 6.93 27.72
N ARG A 121 -1.74 7.01 26.39
CA ARG A 121 -2.11 5.96 25.44
C ARG A 121 -0.97 4.95 25.29
N SER A 122 -1.31 3.71 24.94
CA SER A 122 -0.33 2.69 24.59
C SER A 122 0.49 3.13 23.37
N LEU A 123 1.82 3.12 23.51
CA LEU A 123 2.76 3.39 22.41
C LEU A 123 2.60 2.38 21.25
N ILE A 124 2.31 1.13 21.59
CA ILE A 124 2.03 0.07 20.63
C ILE A 124 0.54 -0.24 20.71
N PRO A 125 -0.25 0.08 19.67
CA PRO A 125 -1.66 -0.31 19.57
C PRO A 125 -1.84 -1.82 19.63
N ASP A 126 -2.94 -2.28 20.22
CA ASP A 126 -3.21 -3.72 20.40
C ASP A 126 -3.31 -4.47 19.07
N PHE A 127 -3.92 -3.84 18.05
CA PHE A 127 -3.91 -4.34 16.67
C PHE A 127 -2.50 -4.64 16.17
N LEU A 128 -1.56 -3.70 16.32
CA LEU A 128 -0.18 -3.87 15.86
C LEU A 128 0.53 -4.99 16.61
N ARG A 129 0.27 -5.11 17.91
CA ARG A 129 0.80 -6.20 18.73
C ARG A 129 0.28 -7.55 18.24
N GLU A 130 -1.03 -7.67 18.07
CA GLU A 130 -1.68 -8.90 17.61
C GLU A 130 -1.18 -9.30 16.22
N THR A 131 -1.20 -8.39 15.25
CA THR A 131 -0.69 -8.60 13.89
C THR A 131 0.78 -9.03 13.89
N TYR A 132 1.62 -8.42 14.73
CA TYR A 132 3.03 -8.82 14.79
C TYR A 132 3.22 -10.21 15.40
N THR A 133 2.48 -10.54 16.47
CA THR A 133 2.60 -11.84 17.15
C THR A 133 2.01 -13.00 16.34
N THR A 134 0.99 -12.74 15.53
CA THR A 134 0.30 -13.76 14.71
C THR A 134 0.89 -13.93 13.32
N ALA A 135 1.87 -13.11 12.92
CA ALA A 135 2.49 -13.19 11.60
C ALA A 135 3.22 -14.51 11.31
N GLY A 136 3.64 -15.24 12.35
CA GLY A 136 4.35 -16.51 12.26
C GLY A 136 5.82 -16.37 11.82
N VAL A 137 6.05 -15.78 10.64
CA VAL A 137 7.39 -15.62 10.04
C VAL A 137 7.79 -14.14 9.99
N THR A 138 8.48 -13.67 11.02
CA THR A 138 8.88 -12.26 11.19
C THR A 138 9.62 -11.65 9.98
N PRO A 139 10.59 -12.34 9.33
CA PRO A 139 11.25 -11.77 8.16
C PRO A 139 10.30 -11.53 6.97
N LEU A 140 9.33 -12.42 6.76
CA LEU A 140 8.32 -12.25 5.71
C LEU A 140 7.36 -11.11 6.06
N PHE A 141 7.04 -10.94 7.34
CA PHE A 141 6.28 -9.79 7.82
C PHE A 141 6.96 -8.46 7.49
N TRP A 142 8.25 -8.34 7.78
CA TRP A 142 9.01 -7.14 7.44
C TRP A 142 9.09 -6.93 5.92
N LEU A 143 9.29 -7.99 5.15
CA LEU A 143 9.28 -7.89 3.68
C LEU A 143 7.92 -7.38 3.16
N ALA A 144 6.81 -7.90 3.70
CA ALA A 144 5.48 -7.49 3.31
C ALA A 144 5.22 -6.01 3.66
N VAL A 145 5.37 -5.65 4.94
CA VAL A 145 4.93 -4.36 5.48
C VAL A 145 5.93 -3.24 5.22
N ALA A 146 7.24 -3.51 5.30
CA ALA A 146 8.26 -2.47 5.15
C ALA A 146 8.76 -2.31 3.71
N VAL A 147 8.52 -3.28 2.83
CA VAL A 147 9.03 -3.25 1.44
C VAL A 147 7.90 -3.38 0.42
N ALA A 148 7.18 -4.52 0.41
CA ALA A 148 6.25 -4.83 -0.68
C ALA A 148 5.07 -3.85 -0.74
N ALA A 149 4.41 -3.60 0.41
CA ALA A 149 3.32 -2.65 0.49
C ALA A 149 3.77 -1.22 0.10
N PRO A 150 4.77 -0.60 0.76
CA PRO A 150 5.23 0.75 0.42
C PRO A 150 5.71 0.89 -1.03
N LEU A 151 6.39 -0.14 -1.57
CA LEU A 151 6.84 -0.12 -2.96
C LEU A 151 5.65 -0.12 -3.93
N SER A 152 4.66 -0.99 -3.68
CA SER A 152 3.46 -1.07 -4.52
C SER A 152 2.67 0.24 -4.49
N GLU A 153 2.56 0.86 -3.31
CA GLU A 153 1.89 2.14 -3.08
C GLU A 153 2.62 3.29 -3.79
N GLU A 154 3.94 3.41 -3.62
CA GLU A 154 4.74 4.46 -4.27
C GLU A 154 4.62 4.39 -5.80
N LEU A 155 4.69 3.18 -6.37
CA LEU A 155 4.55 2.96 -7.81
C LEU A 155 3.14 3.29 -8.30
N PHE A 156 2.10 2.95 -7.54
CA PHE A 156 0.73 3.21 -7.91
C PHE A 156 0.37 4.70 -7.80
N PHE A 157 0.50 5.27 -6.60
CA PHE A 157 0.03 6.62 -6.32
C PHE A 157 0.94 7.69 -6.92
N ARG A 158 2.25 7.60 -6.70
CA ARG A 158 3.19 8.62 -7.21
C ARG A 158 3.69 8.31 -8.60
N GLY A 159 3.99 7.04 -8.88
CA GLY A 159 4.48 6.61 -10.19
C GLY A 159 3.41 6.71 -11.28
N PHE A 160 2.18 6.25 -11.00
CA PHE A 160 1.15 6.13 -12.03
C PHE A 160 0.07 7.23 -11.95
N ILE A 161 -0.64 7.33 -10.83
CA ILE A 161 -1.79 8.26 -10.66
C ILE A 161 -1.33 9.71 -10.70
N PHE A 162 -0.40 10.10 -9.82
CA PHE A 162 0.07 11.48 -9.71
C PHE A 162 0.63 11.98 -11.03
N ARG A 163 1.45 11.20 -11.73
CA ARG A 163 2.03 11.60 -13.02
C ARG A 163 0.98 11.84 -14.10
N GLY A 164 0.05 10.91 -14.26
CA GLY A 164 -1.00 11.07 -15.27
C GLY A 164 -1.96 12.22 -14.96
N LEU A 165 -2.17 12.53 -13.68
CA LEU A 165 -2.99 13.68 -13.27
C LEU A 165 -2.21 15.01 -13.29
N SER A 166 -0.91 15.00 -13.05
CA SER A 166 -0.07 16.21 -13.03
C SER A 166 0.03 16.89 -14.40
N GLU A 167 -0.08 16.13 -15.49
CA GLU A 167 -0.14 16.64 -16.87
C GLU A 167 -1.55 17.13 -17.27
N SER A 168 -2.53 17.10 -16.34
CA SER A 168 -3.90 17.55 -16.59
C SER A 168 -4.12 19.02 -16.19
N ARG A 169 -5.32 19.54 -16.48
CA ARG A 169 -5.76 20.89 -16.07
C ARG A 169 -5.81 21.09 -14.54
N LEU A 170 -5.78 20.02 -13.75
CA LEU A 170 -5.71 20.08 -12.28
C LEU A 170 -4.33 20.54 -11.78
N GLY A 171 -3.30 20.40 -12.63
CA GLY A 171 -1.92 20.68 -12.26
C GLY A 171 -1.39 19.83 -11.09
N PRO A 172 -0.16 20.10 -10.62
CA PRO A 172 0.47 19.33 -9.55
C PRO A 172 -0.31 19.37 -8.23
N TRP A 173 -0.87 20.53 -7.87
CA TRP A 173 -1.59 20.71 -6.62
C TRP A 173 -2.91 19.93 -6.57
N GLY A 174 -3.69 19.94 -7.66
CA GLY A 174 -4.94 19.17 -7.73
C GLY A 174 -4.68 17.65 -7.74
N ALA A 175 -3.58 17.21 -8.34
CA ALA A 175 -3.14 15.81 -8.29
C ALA A 175 -2.76 15.35 -6.86
N ILE A 176 -2.11 16.21 -6.07
CA ILE A 176 -1.77 15.91 -4.67
C ILE A 176 -3.04 15.74 -3.83
N VAL A 177 -3.98 16.69 -3.94
CA VAL A 177 -5.24 16.64 -3.17
C VAL A 177 -6.04 15.40 -3.54
N PHE A 178 -6.15 15.09 -4.83
CA PHE A 178 -6.87 13.89 -5.28
C PHE A 178 -6.22 12.61 -4.76
N ALA A 179 -4.89 12.47 -4.89
CA ALA A 179 -4.18 11.30 -4.38
C ALA A 179 -4.34 11.15 -2.86
N ALA A 180 -4.31 12.26 -2.11
CA ALA A 180 -4.52 12.26 -0.66
C ALA A 180 -5.95 11.87 -0.27
N LEU A 181 -6.96 12.23 -1.07
CA LEU A 181 -8.36 11.85 -0.82
C LEU A 181 -8.62 10.37 -1.13
N VAL A 182 -8.02 9.85 -2.20
CA VAL A 182 -8.16 8.44 -2.59
C VAL A 182 -7.42 7.50 -1.63
N TRP A 183 -6.40 8.00 -0.93
CA TRP A 183 -5.60 7.22 0.02
C TRP A 183 -6.32 6.92 1.35
N ARG A 184 -7.37 7.66 1.72
CA ARG A 184 -8.09 7.46 2.99
C ARG A 184 -8.77 6.11 3.08
#